data_AF-A0AA43ZXK9-F1
#
_entry.id   AF-A0AA43ZXK9-F1
#
_cell.length_a   1.000
_cell.length_b   1.000
_cell.length_c   1.000
_cell.angle_alpha   90.00
_cell.angle_beta   90.00
_cell.angle_gamma   90.00
#
_symmetry.space_group_name_H-M   'P 1'
#
loop_
_entity.id
_entity.type
_entity.pdbx_description
1 polymer ?
#
loop_
_entity_poly.entity_id
_entity_poly.type
_entity_poly.pdbx_seq_one_letter_code
_entity_poly.pdbx_strand_id
1 'polypeptide(L)'
;AAAKGVVQDKTTGMEARIMGDAAIATAGMKISDVNDVLNQLIPSYEAHYTDAPAGKTFQECYDVKTVKPTQEYLEVYDKAVATLRGFGLDIKH
;
A
#
# COMPACT_ATOMS: atom_id res chain seq x y z
N ALA A 1 0.33 1.35 10.86
CA ALA A 1 -0.86 0.65 11.42
C ALA A 1 -2.08 1.07 10.62
N ALA A 2 -2.73 0.14 9.93
CA ALA A 2 -3.93 0.41 9.13
C ALA A 2 -5.14 0.79 10.01
N ALA A 3 -6.16 1.44 9.41
CA ALA A 3 -7.33 1.98 10.12
C ALA A 3 -6.96 2.86 11.35
N LYS A 4 -5.88 3.64 11.24
CA LYS A 4 -5.29 4.46 12.33
C LYS A 4 -4.88 3.65 13.58
N GLY A 5 -4.82 2.31 13.48
CA GLY A 5 -4.43 1.42 14.58
C GLY A 5 -5.46 1.30 15.70
N VAL A 6 -6.71 1.73 15.48
CA VAL A 6 -7.76 1.77 16.52
C VAL A 6 -8.92 0.81 16.25
N VAL A 7 -8.91 0.10 15.12
CA VAL A 7 -9.98 -0.84 14.75
C VAL A 7 -9.45 -2.27 14.82
N GLN A 8 -10.17 -3.11 15.56
CA GLN A 8 -9.82 -4.51 15.75
C GLN A 8 -9.68 -5.23 14.40
N ASP A 9 -8.65 -6.07 14.31
CA ASP A 9 -8.35 -6.97 13.19
C ASP A 9 -8.16 -6.31 11.82
N LYS A 10 -8.06 -4.98 11.72
CA LYS A 10 -7.80 -4.25 10.47
C LYS A 10 -6.31 -4.01 10.22
N THR A 11 -5.51 -5.07 10.34
CA THR A 11 -4.07 -5.06 10.02
C THR A 11 -3.65 -6.42 9.49
N THR A 12 -2.89 -6.45 8.40
CA THR A 12 -2.44 -7.69 7.74
C THR A 12 -0.98 -7.61 7.28
N GLY A 13 -0.47 -8.73 6.76
CA GLY A 13 0.88 -8.79 6.19
C GLY A 13 1.02 -8.06 4.84
N MET A 14 -0.07 -7.80 4.09
CA MET A 14 0.01 -7.11 2.80
C MET A 14 0.50 -5.67 2.95
N GLU A 15 0.07 -4.96 4.02
CA GLU A 15 0.56 -3.59 4.27
C GLU A 15 2.06 -3.56 4.62
N ALA A 16 2.55 -4.60 5.29
CA ALA A 16 3.99 -4.74 5.57
C ALA A 16 4.79 -5.08 4.31
N ARG A 17 4.22 -5.88 3.40
CA ARG A 17 4.84 -6.21 2.11
C ARG A 17 5.07 -4.97 1.27
N ILE A 18 4.03 -4.17 1.00
CA ILE A 18 4.17 -2.96 0.17
C ILE A 18 5.17 -1.96 0.78
N MET A 19 5.22 -1.85 2.11
CA MET A 19 6.21 -1.04 2.81
C MET A 19 7.64 -1.53 2.53
N GLY A 20 7.90 -2.84 2.62
CA GLY A 20 9.21 -3.42 2.34
C GLY A 20 9.63 -3.23 0.89
N ASP A 21 8.71 -3.48 -0.05
CA ASP A 21 8.96 -3.33 -1.48
C ASP A 21 9.27 -1.88 -1.86
N ALA A 22 8.49 -0.93 -1.33
CA ALA A 22 8.73 0.49 -1.51
C ALA A 22 10.07 0.92 -0.89
N ALA A 23 10.44 0.40 0.29
CA ALA A 23 11.71 0.69 0.92
C ALA A 23 12.90 0.20 0.07
N ILE A 24 12.82 -1.02 -0.46
CA ILE A 24 13.85 -1.58 -1.36
C ILE A 24 13.94 -0.77 -2.65
N ALA A 25 12.81 -0.43 -3.28
CA ALA A 25 12.77 0.35 -4.51
C ALA A 25 13.32 1.78 -4.33
N THR A 26 13.09 2.38 -3.15
CA THR A 26 13.57 3.74 -2.84
C THR A 26 15.07 3.76 -2.50
N ALA A 27 15.61 2.66 -1.97
CA ALA A 27 17.00 2.60 -1.52
C ALA A 27 17.99 2.90 -2.66
N GLY A 28 18.79 3.95 -2.50
CA GLY A 28 19.77 4.37 -3.50
C GLY A 28 19.25 5.32 -4.58
N MET A 29 17.96 5.68 -4.58
CA MET A 29 17.43 6.74 -5.44
C MET A 29 18.03 8.11 -5.09
N LYS A 30 18.12 9.00 -6.07
CA LYS A 30 18.45 10.40 -5.82
C LYS A 30 17.31 11.07 -5.07
N ILE A 31 17.65 11.96 -4.14
CA ILE A 31 16.66 12.70 -3.36
C ILE A 31 15.73 13.55 -4.25
N SER A 32 16.24 14.11 -5.35
CA SER A 32 15.41 14.84 -6.34
C SER A 32 14.30 13.95 -6.90
N ASP A 33 14.67 12.74 -7.31
CA ASP A 33 13.75 11.81 -7.97
C ASP A 33 12.72 11.29 -6.96
N VAL A 34 13.13 11.07 -5.70
CA VAL A 34 12.22 10.75 -4.60
C VAL A 34 11.23 11.89 -4.32
N ASN A 35 11.69 13.15 -4.35
CA ASN A 35 10.79 14.29 -4.20
C ASN A 35 9.76 14.34 -5.33
N ASP A 36 10.15 14.05 -6.58
CA ASP A 36 9.23 14.01 -7.72
C ASP A 36 8.18 12.90 -7.59
N VAL A 37 8.56 11.73 -7.04
CA VAL A 37 7.61 10.66 -6.70
C VAL A 37 6.63 11.14 -5.62
N LEU A 38 7.13 11.73 -4.53
CA LEU A 38 6.30 12.19 -3.41
C LEU A 38 5.32 13.31 -3.82
N ASN A 39 5.77 14.23 -4.68
CA ASN A 39 4.96 15.31 -5.23
C ASN A 39 3.81 14.81 -6.11
N GLN A 40 3.88 13.57 -6.63
CA GLN A 40 2.77 12.93 -7.34
C GLN A 40 1.93 12.06 -6.40
N LEU A 41 2.57 11.36 -5.46
CA LEU A 41 1.90 10.42 -4.55
C LEU A 41 1.00 11.12 -3.53
N ILE A 42 1.46 12.18 -2.87
CA ILE A 42 0.70 12.83 -1.79
C ILE A 42 -0.62 13.44 -2.32
N PRO A 43 -0.62 14.19 -3.43
CA PRO A 43 -1.87 14.73 -4.00
C PRO A 43 -2.88 13.66 -4.42
N SER A 44 -2.43 12.42 -4.68
CA SER A 44 -3.32 11.33 -5.09
C SER A 44 -4.30 10.89 -4.00
N TYR A 45 -4.05 11.21 -2.72
CA TYR A 45 -4.91 10.80 -1.61
C TYR A 45 -5.18 11.89 -0.57
N GLU A 46 -4.43 12.99 -0.53
CA GLU A 46 -4.53 13.97 0.57
C GLU A 46 -5.90 14.67 0.68
N ALA A 47 -6.62 14.79 -0.44
CA ALA A 47 -7.98 15.33 -0.45
C ALA A 47 -9.00 14.40 0.23
N HIS A 48 -8.64 13.13 0.45
CA HIS A 48 -9.53 12.06 0.91
C HIS A 48 -9.31 11.64 2.37
N TYR A 49 -8.72 12.50 3.20
CA TYR A 49 -8.49 12.16 4.61
C TYR A 49 -9.77 12.00 5.44
N THR A 50 -10.85 12.69 5.05
CA THR A 50 -12.13 12.70 5.78
C THR A 50 -13.08 11.60 5.32
N ASP A 51 -12.91 11.09 4.09
CA ASP A 51 -13.72 10.04 3.46
C ASP A 51 -12.91 8.79 3.10
N ALA A 52 -11.73 8.64 3.70
CA ALA A 52 -10.86 7.47 3.49
C ALA A 52 -11.62 6.15 3.70
N PRO A 53 -11.51 5.18 2.78
CA PRO A 53 -12.24 3.93 2.86
C PRO A 53 -11.86 3.18 4.14
N ALA A 54 -12.87 2.62 4.81
CA ALA A 54 -12.68 1.94 6.09
C ALA A 54 -11.83 0.66 6.00
N GLY A 55 -11.64 0.11 4.80
CA GLY A 55 -10.95 -1.15 4.56
C GLY A 55 -11.69 -2.37 5.16
N LYS A 56 -11.00 -3.51 5.12
CA LYS A 56 -11.50 -4.82 5.55
C LYS A 56 -10.69 -5.36 6.73
N THR A 57 -11.28 -6.21 7.55
CA THR A 57 -10.56 -6.97 8.57
C THR A 57 -9.72 -8.07 7.94
N PHE A 58 -8.78 -8.62 8.69
CA PHE A 58 -7.99 -9.78 8.28
C PHE A 58 -8.89 -10.93 7.79
N GLN A 59 -9.97 -11.23 8.51
CA GLN A 59 -10.88 -12.33 8.16
C GLN A 59 -11.67 -12.05 6.87
N GLU A 60 -11.86 -10.78 6.50
CA GLU A 60 -12.58 -10.38 5.29
C GLU A 60 -11.68 -10.35 4.05
N CYS A 61 -10.36 -10.11 4.22
CA CYS A 61 -9.42 -9.98 3.11
C CYS A 61 -8.40 -11.11 3.00
N TYR A 62 -8.40 -12.08 3.92
CA TYR A 62 -7.60 -13.31 3.89
C TYR A 62 -8.46 -14.56 4.03
N ASP A 63 -7.99 -15.66 3.44
CA ASP A 63 -8.35 -16.99 3.90
C ASP A 63 -7.62 -17.26 5.22
N VAL A 64 -8.38 -17.22 6.32
CA VAL A 64 -7.88 -17.39 7.69
C VAL A 64 -7.23 -18.77 7.89
N LYS A 65 -7.67 -19.81 7.18
CA LYS A 65 -7.14 -21.17 7.36
C LYS A 65 -5.77 -21.32 6.70
N THR A 66 -5.60 -20.72 5.53
CA THR A 66 -4.36 -20.83 4.75
C THR A 66 -3.42 -19.65 4.96
N VAL A 67 -3.88 -18.59 5.62
CA VAL A 67 -3.17 -17.32 5.85
C VAL A 67 -2.70 -16.71 4.52
N LYS A 68 -3.56 -16.81 3.50
CA LYS A 68 -3.31 -16.24 2.18
C LYS A 68 -4.26 -15.09 1.91
N PRO A 69 -3.78 -13.98 1.31
CA PRO A 69 -4.66 -12.89 0.90
C PRO A 69 -5.65 -13.39 -0.15
N THR A 70 -6.84 -12.82 -0.13
CA THR A 70 -7.86 -13.05 -1.16
C THR A 70 -7.39 -12.49 -2.51
N GLN A 71 -7.98 -13.00 -3.59
CA GLN A 71 -7.73 -12.48 -4.94
C GLN A 71 -8.08 -10.98 -5.04
N GLU A 72 -9.16 -10.54 -4.39
CA GLU A 72 -9.53 -9.13 -4.31
C GLU A 72 -8.40 -8.28 -3.71
N TYR A 73 -7.77 -8.74 -2.62
CA TYR A 73 -6.71 -7.98 -1.99
C TYR A 73 -5.43 -7.95 -2.85
N LEU A 74 -5.14 -9.05 -3.57
CA LEU A 74 -4.05 -9.08 -4.54
C LEU A 74 -4.27 -8.06 -5.67
N GLU A 75 -5.48 -7.95 -6.20
CA GLU A 75 -5.80 -6.96 -7.24
C GLU A 75 -5.68 -5.51 -6.76
N VAL A 76 -6.05 -5.24 -5.50
CA VAL A 76 -5.84 -3.92 -4.89
C VAL A 76 -4.35 -3.61 -4.77
N TYR A 77 -3.56 -4.60 -4.35
CA TYR A 77 -2.11 -4.46 -4.26
C TYR A 77 -1.48 -4.21 -5.64
N ASP A 78 -1.87 -4.98 -6.66
CA ASP A 78 -1.34 -4.84 -8.03
C ASP A 78 -1.64 -3.46 -8.62
N LYS A 79 -2.85 -2.92 -8.37
CA LYS A 79 -3.22 -1.55 -8.75
C LYS A 79 -2.36 -0.51 -8.05
N ALA A 80 -2.15 -0.64 -6.74
CA ALA A 80 -1.31 0.27 -5.98
C ALA A 80 0.14 0.27 -6.47
N VAL A 81 0.71 -0.92 -6.74
CA VAL A 81 2.06 -1.06 -7.31
C VAL A 81 2.13 -0.45 -8.70
N ALA A 82 1.14 -0.67 -9.56
CA ALA A 82 1.10 -0.07 -10.89
C ALA A 82 1.08 1.47 -10.82
N THR A 83 0.30 2.05 -9.90
CA THR A 83 0.29 3.50 -9.66
C THR A 83 1.66 4.00 -9.19
N LEU A 84 2.30 3.33 -8.23
CA LEU A 84 3.62 3.71 -7.73
C LEU A 84 4.70 3.63 -8.81
N ARG A 85 4.65 2.61 -9.67
CA ARG A 85 5.52 2.51 -10.85
C ARG A 85 5.28 3.68 -11.82
N GLY A 86 4.02 4.06 -12.02
CA GLY A 86 3.65 5.22 -12.82
C GLY A 86 4.23 6.54 -12.29
N PHE A 87 4.42 6.66 -10.98
CA PHE A 87 5.06 7.83 -10.34
C PHE A 87 6.58 7.78 -10.35
N GLY A 88 7.20 6.67 -10.76
CA GLY A 88 8.65 6.50 -10.83
C GLY A 88 9.27 5.62 -9.75
N LEU A 89 8.46 4.95 -8.91
CA LEU A 89 8.96 3.98 -7.94
C LEU A 89 8.93 2.55 -8.53
N ASP A 90 10.08 2.08 -9.01
CA ASP A 90 10.22 0.76 -9.64
C ASP A 90 10.22 -0.40 -8.62
N ILE A 91 9.05 -0.69 -8.07
CA ILE A 91 8.83 -1.89 -7.27
C ILE A 91 8.93 -3.12 -8.19
N LYS A 92 9.87 -4.02 -7.90
CA LYS A 92 10.08 -5.24 -8.70
C LYS A 92 9.26 -6.39 -8.11
N HIS A 93 8.49 -7.06 -8.97
CA HIS A 93 7.70 -8.25 -8.62
C HIS A 93 8.50 -9.53 -8.85
#